data_AF-A0A9E5BGB2-F1
#
_entry.id   AF-A0A9E5BGB2-F1
#
_cell.length_a   1.000
_cell.length_b   1.000
_cell.length_c   1.000
_cell.angle_alpha   90.00
_cell.angle_beta   90.00
_cell.angle_gamma   90.00
#
_symmetry.space_group_name_H-M   'P 1'
#
loop_
_entity.id
_entity.type
_entity.pdbx_description
1 polymer ?
#
loop_
_entity_poly.entity_id
_entity_poly.type
_entity_poly.pdbx_seq_one_letter_code
_entity_poly.pdbx_strand_id
1 'polypeptide(L)'
;GIFTALAIIAHEIPQEIGDFIVLLNAGFSRARALLYNGISGLMAVVGGVLAYYFLERATQVMPYLLVIASSSFIYIAVSDLIPQMHRRPHWQESLRQIALIAIGVGIVVLLTDHNH
;
A
#
# COMPACT_ATOMS: atom_id res chain seq x y z
N GLY A 1 -13.57 -7.64 9.63
CA GLY A 1 -15.04 -7.45 9.53
C GLY A 1 -15.39 -6.61 8.31
N ILE A 2 -16.67 -6.28 8.10
CA ILE A 2 -17.12 -5.50 6.91
C ILE A 2 -16.40 -4.15 6.81
N PHE A 3 -16.24 -3.43 7.92
CA PHE A 3 -15.48 -2.17 7.95
C PHE A 3 -14.00 -2.34 7.56
N THR A 4 -13.35 -3.42 8.02
CA THR A 4 -11.98 -3.75 7.62
C THR A 4 -11.89 -4.00 6.12
N ALA A 5 -12.84 -4.74 5.55
CA ALA A 5 -12.86 -5.02 4.12
C ALA A 5 -13.08 -3.75 3.29
N LEU A 6 -14.01 -2.87 3.70
CA LEU A 6 -14.23 -1.59 3.05
C LEU A 6 -12.99 -0.68 3.12
N ALA A 7 -12.31 -0.65 4.28
CA ALA A 7 -11.09 0.12 4.45
C ALA A 7 -9.95 -0.38 3.55
N ILE A 8 -9.83 -1.71 3.39
CA ILE A 8 -8.87 -2.34 2.46
C ILE A 8 -9.18 -1.93 1.03
N ILE A 9 -10.41 -2.13 0.57
CA ILE A 9 -10.84 -1.77 -0.78
C ILE A 9 -10.57 -0.28 -1.07
N ALA A 10 -10.82 0.59 -0.10
CA ALA A 10 -10.66 2.03 -0.26
C ALA A 10 -9.20 2.47 -0.54
N HIS A 11 -8.20 1.77 -0.01
CA HIS A 11 -6.79 2.10 -0.28
C HIS A 11 -6.16 1.25 -1.39
N GLU A 12 -6.67 0.05 -1.65
CA GLU A 12 -6.20 -0.81 -2.74
C GLU A 12 -6.58 -0.26 -4.12
N ILE A 13 -7.78 0.31 -4.30
CA ILE A 13 -8.19 0.87 -5.61
C ILE A 13 -7.24 1.99 -6.09
N PRO A 14 -6.92 3.03 -5.27
CA PRO A 14 -5.93 4.03 -5.65
C PRO A 14 -4.55 3.43 -5.92
N GLN A 15 -4.14 2.42 -5.15
CA GLN A 15 -2.84 1.76 -5.30
C GLN A 15 -2.73 1.04 -6.64
N GLU A 16 -3.72 0.21 -7.00
CA GLU A 16 -3.75 -0.50 -8.28
C GLU A 16 -3.81 0.46 -9.48
N ILE A 17 -4.51 1.60 -9.36
CA ILE A 17 -4.50 2.64 -10.41
C ILE A 17 -3.10 3.26 -10.54
N GLY A 18 -2.42 3.50 -9.42
CA GLY A 18 -1.04 3.99 -9.40
C GLY A 18 -0.08 3.04 -10.11
N ASP A 19 -0.09 1.76 -9.73
CA ASP A 19 0.74 0.71 -10.32
C ASP A 19 0.49 0.55 -11.82
N PHE A 20 -0.78 0.61 -12.23
CA PHE A 20 -1.15 0.61 -13.65
C PHE A 20 -0.54 1.79 -14.41
N ILE A 21 -0.58 3.00 -13.85
CA ILE A 21 0.02 4.20 -14.45
C ILE A 21 1.55 4.07 -14.51
N VAL A 22 2.19 3.53 -13.47
CA VAL A 22 3.63 3.27 -13.45
C VAL A 22 4.04 2.32 -14.59
N LEU A 23 3.31 1.22 -14.78
CA LEU A 23 3.57 0.27 -15.87
C LEU A 23 3.41 0.90 -17.26
N LEU A 24 2.39 1.74 -17.45
CA LEU A 24 2.22 2.50 -18.69
C LEU A 24 3.40 3.45 -18.94
N ASN A 25 3.85 4.18 -17.92
CA ASN A 25 4.99 5.08 -18.01
C ASN A 25 6.32 4.33 -18.25
N ALA A 26 6.41 3.07 -17.82
CA ALA A 26 7.52 2.17 -18.13
C ALA A 26 7.49 1.60 -19.56
N GLY A 27 6.50 1.97 -20.39
CA GLY A 27 6.39 1.60 -21.80
C GLY A 27 5.57 0.33 -22.07
N PHE A 28 4.83 -0.18 -21.08
CA PHE A 28 3.94 -1.32 -21.29
C PHE A 28 2.70 -0.91 -22.08
N SER A 29 2.17 -1.81 -22.91
CA SER A 29 0.86 -1.60 -23.54
C SER A 29 -0.25 -1.74 -22.49
N ARG A 30 -1.39 -1.07 -22.69
CA ARG A 30 -2.54 -1.11 -21.76
C ARG A 30 -2.93 -2.53 -21.34
N ALA A 31 -2.99 -3.45 -22.30
CA ALA A 31 -3.32 -4.85 -22.03
C ALA A 31 -2.26 -5.55 -21.15
N ARG A 32 -0.97 -5.29 -21.38
CA ARG A 32 0.10 -5.85 -20.54
C ARG A 32 0.10 -5.24 -19.15
N ALA A 33 -0.07 -3.92 -19.05
CA ALA A 33 -0.15 -3.24 -17.76
C ALA A 33 -1.33 -3.75 -16.92
N LEU A 34 -2.51 -3.95 -17.53
CA LEU A 34 -3.67 -4.56 -16.85
C LEU A 34 -3.38 -6.00 -16.41
N LEU A 35 -2.74 -6.81 -17.27
CA LEU A 35 -2.42 -8.20 -16.95
C LEU A 35 -1.44 -8.29 -15.77
N TYR A 36 -0.34 -7.53 -15.80
CA TYR A 36 0.64 -7.55 -14.71
C TYR A 36 0.07 -6.99 -13.41
N ASN A 37 -0.71 -5.91 -13.48
CA ASN A 37 -1.39 -5.36 -12.31
C ASN A 37 -2.39 -6.36 -11.71
N GLY A 38 -3.17 -7.03 -12.56
CA GLY A 38 -4.10 -8.08 -12.12
C GLY A 38 -3.40 -9.31 -11.53
N ILE A 39 -2.28 -9.77 -12.12
CA ILE A 39 -1.48 -10.86 -11.56
C ILE A 39 -0.92 -10.46 -10.19
N SER A 40 -0.48 -9.22 -10.02
CA SER A 40 -0.04 -8.68 -8.74
C SER A 40 -1.17 -8.69 -7.72
N GLY A 41 -2.35 -8.16 -8.06
CA GLY A 41 -3.53 -8.16 -7.18
C GLY A 41 -3.97 -9.56 -6.76
N LEU A 42 -3.83 -10.57 -7.63
CA LEU A 42 -4.12 -11.97 -7.26
C LEU A 42 -3.22 -12.48 -6.12
N MET A 43 -2.01 -11.95 -5.94
CA MET A 43 -1.16 -12.33 -4.80
C MET A 43 -1.76 -11.91 -3.47
N ALA A 44 -2.48 -10.79 -3.41
CA ALA A 44 -3.22 -10.38 -2.21
C ALA A 44 -4.35 -11.37 -1.88
N VAL A 45 -5.07 -11.86 -2.90
CA VAL A 45 -6.10 -12.89 -2.73
C VAL A 45 -5.48 -14.19 -2.22
N VAL A 46 -4.39 -14.65 -2.83
CA VAL A 46 -3.65 -15.84 -2.38
C VAL A 46 -3.19 -15.69 -0.94
N GLY A 47 -2.61 -14.54 -0.60
CA GLY A 47 -2.20 -14.21 0.78
C GLY A 47 -3.36 -14.24 1.77
N GLY A 48 -4.51 -13.68 1.39
CA GLY A 48 -5.72 -13.70 2.22
C GLY A 48 -6.28 -15.10 2.44
N VAL A 49 -6.32 -15.93 1.40
CA VAL A 49 -6.75 -17.34 1.50
C VAL A 49 -5.79 -18.14 2.39
N LEU A 50 -4.48 -17.98 2.20
CA LEU A 50 -3.48 -18.62 3.06
C LEU A 50 -3.62 -18.15 4.51
N ALA A 51 -3.77 -16.85 4.74
CA ALA A 51 -3.97 -16.29 6.08
C ALA A 51 -5.23 -16.85 6.76
N TYR A 52 -6.32 -17.07 6.00
CA TYR A 52 -7.54 -17.67 6.52
C TYR A 52 -7.33 -19.11 7.03
N TYR A 53 -6.65 -19.96 6.25
CA TYR A 53 -6.41 -21.36 6.63
C TYR A 53 -5.31 -21.52 7.69
N PHE A 54 -4.31 -20.64 7.70
CA PHE A 54 -3.15 -20.74 8.60
C PHE A 54 -3.21 -19.75 9.77
N LEU A 55 -4.37 -19.15 10.05
CA LEU A 55 -4.52 -18.04 11.01
C LEU A 55 -3.96 -18.34 12.40
N GLU A 56 -4.19 -19.55 12.91
CA GLU A 56 -3.70 -19.97 14.23
C GLU A 56 -2.16 -19.99 14.30
N ARG A 57 -1.49 -20.50 13.25
CA ARG A 57 -0.01 -20.44 13.15
C ARG A 57 0.49 -19.06 12.78
N ALA A 58 -0.33 -18.28 12.06
CA ALA A 58 0.00 -16.94 11.64
C ALA A 58 0.28 -16.04 12.85
N THR A 59 -0.36 -16.25 14.00
CA THR A 59 -0.13 -15.44 15.21
C THR A 59 1.33 -15.43 15.68
N GLN A 60 2.05 -16.55 15.59
CA GLN A 60 3.46 -16.65 15.99
C GLN A 60 4.40 -16.01 14.95
N VAL A 61 4.04 -16.09 13.68
CA VAL A 61 4.82 -15.53 12.56
C VAL A 61 4.44 -14.09 12.22
N MET A 62 3.33 -13.58 12.74
CA MET A 62 2.76 -12.26 12.44
C MET A 62 3.78 -11.13 12.62
N PRO A 63 4.57 -11.06 13.72
CA PRO A 63 5.54 -10.00 13.89
C PRO A 63 6.58 -10.00 12.75
N TYR A 64 7.01 -11.17 12.30
CA TYR A 64 7.97 -11.29 11.19
C TYR A 64 7.35 -10.90 9.86
N LEU A 65 6.09 -11.29 9.61
CA LEU A 65 5.35 -10.89 8.40
C LEU A 65 5.16 -9.36 8.35
N LEU A 66 4.83 -8.75 9.48
CA LEU A 66 4.69 -7.29 9.59
C LEU A 66 6.02 -6.57 9.37
N VAL A 67 7.12 -7.09 9.90
CA VAL A 67 8.47 -6.55 9.65
C VAL A 67 8.81 -6.62 8.16
N ILE A 68 8.57 -7.77 7.51
CA ILE A 68 8.82 -7.94 6.08
C ILE A 68 7.97 -6.96 5.27
N ALA A 69 6.65 -6.90 5.50
CA ALA A 69 5.75 -6.01 4.78
C ALA A 69 6.14 -4.53 4.97
N SER A 70 6.40 -4.11 6.20
CA SER A 70 6.80 -2.74 6.52
C SER A 70 8.14 -2.37 5.89
N SER A 71 9.11 -3.28 5.91
CA SER A 71 10.42 -3.05 5.29
C SER A 71 10.35 -2.88 3.78
N SER A 72 9.49 -3.66 3.10
CA SER A 72 9.23 -3.52 1.67
C SER A 72 8.61 -2.17 1.34
N PHE A 73 7.65 -1.69 2.14
CA PHE A 73 7.06 -0.36 1.94
C PHE A 73 8.06 0.76 2.16
N ILE A 74 8.92 0.66 3.19
CA ILE A 74 10.01 1.63 3.40
C ILE A 74 10.97 1.61 2.21
N TYR A 75 11.35 0.43 1.72
CA TYR A 75 12.23 0.30 0.55
C TYR A 75 11.62 0.99 -0.67
N ILE A 76 10.37 0.69 -1.02
CA ILE A 76 9.67 1.31 -2.16
C ILE A 76 9.59 2.83 -1.99
N ALA A 77 9.23 3.32 -0.79
CA ALA A 77 9.17 4.75 -0.52
C ALA A 77 10.53 5.44 -0.73
N VAL A 78 11.62 4.82 -0.28
CA VAL A 78 12.96 5.42 -0.39
C VAL A 78 13.54 5.27 -1.80
N SER A 79 13.38 4.12 -2.45
CA SER A 79 13.98 3.83 -3.74
C SER A 79 13.21 4.44 -4.91
N ASP A 80 11.90 4.65 -4.76
CA ASP A 80 11.02 5.08 -5.84
C ASP A 80 10.37 6.44 -5.57
N LEU A 81 9.66 6.60 -4.43
CA LEU A 81 8.89 7.81 -4.15
C LEU A 81 9.78 9.06 -3.88
N ILE A 82 10.80 8.94 -3.02
CA ILE A 82 11.70 10.07 -2.69
C ILE A 82 12.44 10.62 -3.93
N PRO A 83 13.04 9.77 -4.80
CA PRO A 83 13.67 10.25 -6.04
C PRO A 83 12.69 10.90 -7.01
N GLN A 84 11.47 10.36 -7.14
CA GLN A 84 10.44 10.95 -8.00
C GLN A 84 10.01 12.34 -7.54
N MET A 85 9.86 12.56 -6.23
CA MET A 85 9.55 13.87 -5.66
C MET A 85 10.65 14.90 -5.93
N HIS A 86 11.92 14.50 -5.86
CA HIS A 86 13.06 15.39 -6.14
C HIS A 86 13.13 15.85 -7.61
N ARG A 87 12.53 15.12 -8.55
CA ARG A 87 12.52 15.49 -9.98
C ARG A 87 11.47 16.55 -10.35
N ARG A 88 10.50 16.86 -9.47
CA ARG A 88 9.50 17.92 -9.69
C ARG A 88 9.57 18.94 -8.53
N PRO A 89 10.39 19.99 -8.64
CA PRO A 89 10.63 20.91 -7.54
C PRO A 89 9.43 21.85 -7.36
N HIS A 90 8.42 21.42 -6.62
CA HIS A 90 7.37 22.28 -6.10
C HIS A 90 7.23 22.01 -4.60
N TRP A 91 8.07 22.67 -3.81
CA TRP A 91 8.14 22.54 -2.35
C TRP A 91 6.78 22.68 -1.65
N GLN A 92 5.85 23.45 -2.23
CA GLN A 92 4.48 23.62 -1.72
C GLN A 92 3.65 22.33 -1.81
N GLU A 93 3.80 21.54 -2.88
CA GLU A 93 3.12 20.24 -3.04
C GLU A 93 3.64 19.22 -2.03
N SER A 94 4.97 19.19 -1.84
CA SER A 94 5.60 18.30 -0.85
C SER A 94 5.13 18.62 0.57
N LEU A 95 4.99 19.89 0.92
CA LEU A 95 4.48 20.30 2.23
C LEU A 95 3.02 19.87 2.43
N ARG A 96 2.18 20.02 1.39
CA ARG A 96 0.80 19.52 1.42
C ARG A 96 0.73 18.00 1.56
N GLN A 97 1.58 17.25 0.86
CA GLN A 97 1.67 15.80 0.99
C GLN A 97 2.08 15.38 2.41
N ILE A 98 3.12 15.99 2.97
CA ILE A 98 3.56 15.71 4.34
C ILE A 98 2.44 16.02 5.34
N ALA A 99 1.73 17.14 5.17
CA ALA A 99 0.60 17.49 6.01
C ALA A 99 -0.54 16.46 5.90
N LEU A 100 -0.89 16.02 4.69
CA LEU A 100 -1.92 14.99 4.47
C LEU A 100 -1.52 13.64 5.08
N ILE A 101 -0.26 13.22 4.94
CA ILE A 101 0.27 12.01 5.58
C ILE A 101 0.20 12.15 7.10
N ALA A 102 0.64 13.28 7.67
CA ALA A 102 0.60 13.53 9.10
C ALA A 102 -0.84 13.52 9.65
N ILE A 103 -1.79 14.09 8.92
CA ILE A 103 -3.23 14.03 9.25
C ILE A 103 -3.72 12.59 9.21
N GLY A 104 -3.39 11.83 8.16
CA GLY A 104 -3.78 10.41 8.05
C GLY A 104 -3.26 9.57 9.21
N VAL A 105 -1.97 9.73 9.55
CA VAL A 105 -1.35 9.06 10.71
C VAL A 105 -2.03 9.49 12.02
N GLY A 106 -2.29 10.79 12.20
CA GLY A 106 -2.99 11.32 13.38
C GLY A 106 -4.39 10.75 13.55
N ILE A 107 -5.15 10.60 12.46
CA ILE A 107 -6.47 9.96 12.47
C ILE A 107 -6.35 8.50 12.92
N VAL A 108 -5.38 7.75 12.38
CA VAL A 108 -5.18 6.34 12.77
C VAL A 108 -4.83 6.22 14.25
N VAL A 109 -3.95 7.08 14.77
CA VAL A 109 -3.60 7.10 16.19
C VAL A 109 -4.82 7.42 17.05
N LEU A 110 -5.58 8.47 16.73
CA LEU A 110 -6.79 8.85 17.47
C LEU A 110 -7.85 7.75 17.47
N LEU A 111 -8.08 7.09 16.34
CA LEU A 111 -9.03 5.99 16.23
C LEU A 111 -8.56 4.75 17.00
N THR A 112 -7.25 4.52 17.08
CA THR A 112 -6.69 3.39 17.85
C THR A 112 -6.86 3.63 19.35
N ASP A 113 -6.59 4.85 19.81
CA ASP A 113 -6.72 5.23 21.23
C ASP A 113 -8.18 5.20 21.73
N HIS A 114 -9.16 5.42 20.84
CA HIS A 114 -10.59 5.35 21.17
C HIS A 114 -11.18 3.93 21.22
N ASN A 115 -10.47 2.91 20.73
CA ASN A 115 -10.92 1.52 20.72
C ASN A 115 -10.32 0.68 21.89
N HIS A 116 -9.66 1.35 22.84
CA HIS A 116 -9.21 0.77 24.11
C HIS A 116 -10.17 1.08 25.25
#